data_AF-A0A257UGE9-F1
#
_entry.id   AF-A0A257UGE9-F1
#
_cell.length_a   1.000
_cell.length_b   1.000
_cell.length_c   1.000
_cell.angle_alpha   90.00
_cell.angle_beta   90.00
_cell.angle_gamma   90.00
#
_symmetry.space_group_name_H-M   'P 1'
#
loop_
_entity.id
_entity.type
_entity.pdbx_description
1 polymer ?
#
loop_
_entity_poly.entity_id
_entity_poly.type
_entity_poly.pdbx_seq_one_letter_code
_entity_poly.pdbx_strand_id
1 'polypeptide(L)'
;MQPPQGAAVTDPYALLYLVSAARLDRKDSSLRLLLLSGDRFVEIALAAGGLSYQRQSFQESWPGGIRRRVGNVLVRTVRGTARAVGASETTNDVDLGFLGMRGALTLFVEVGTGIPVAFSGRAEYIGNLTVRLTRAVLVAPPRDAAAPEPSPGPPSLSPP
;
A
#
# COMPACT_ATOMS: atom_id res chain seq x y z
N MET A 1 1.79 18.99 -23.50
CA MET A 1 0.52 18.22 -23.40
C MET A 1 -0.32 18.80 -22.28
N GLN A 2 -1.62 19.01 -22.49
CA GLN A 2 -2.55 19.35 -21.42
C GLN A 2 -3.22 18.08 -20.91
N PRO A 3 -3.46 17.95 -19.59
CA PRO A 3 -4.28 16.85 -19.08
C PRO A 3 -5.71 16.97 -19.65
N PRO A 4 -6.48 15.87 -19.70
CA PRO A 4 -7.90 15.95 -19.98
C PRO A 4 -8.56 17.00 -19.06
N GLN A 5 -9.44 17.84 -19.60
CA GLN A 5 -10.06 18.93 -18.83
C GLN A 5 -10.72 18.39 -17.55
N GLY A 6 -10.37 18.97 -16.40
CA GLY A 6 -10.89 18.57 -15.09
C GLY A 6 -10.23 17.34 -14.45
N ALA A 7 -9.23 16.72 -15.09
CA ALA A 7 -8.54 15.56 -14.51
C ALA A 7 -7.52 15.99 -13.45
N ALA A 8 -7.63 15.42 -12.25
CA ALA A 8 -6.62 15.55 -11.20
C ALA A 8 -5.37 14.71 -11.58
N VAL A 9 -4.27 15.40 -11.88
CA VAL A 9 -2.97 14.77 -12.12
C VAL A 9 -2.27 14.57 -10.79
N THR A 10 -1.73 13.37 -10.59
CA THR A 10 -1.07 12.99 -9.34
C THR A 10 0.39 12.60 -9.59
N ASP A 11 1.26 12.92 -8.63
CA ASP A 11 2.61 12.37 -8.57
C ASP A 11 2.58 10.83 -8.42
N PRO A 12 3.41 10.07 -9.15
CA PRO A 12 3.47 8.61 -9.05
C PRO A 12 3.71 8.08 -7.63
N TYR A 13 4.48 8.76 -6.79
CA TYR A 13 4.73 8.31 -5.40
C TYR A 13 3.54 8.53 -4.48
N ALA A 14 2.58 9.37 -4.87
CA ALA A 14 1.32 9.48 -4.15
C ALA A 14 0.48 8.19 -4.24
N LEU A 15 0.82 7.24 -5.12
CA LEU A 15 0.22 5.90 -5.14
C LEU A 15 0.29 5.22 -3.76
N LEU A 16 1.37 5.43 -3.00
CA LEU A 16 1.53 4.88 -1.63
C LEU A 16 0.38 5.34 -0.72
N TYR A 17 0.01 6.62 -0.82
CA TYR A 17 -1.02 7.24 -0.01
C TYR A 17 -2.42 6.90 -0.55
N LEU A 18 -2.63 7.04 -1.86
CA LEU A 18 -3.95 6.94 -2.48
C LEU A 18 -4.55 5.54 -2.38
N VAL A 19 -3.72 4.50 -2.40
CA VAL A 19 -4.18 3.12 -2.20
C VAL A 19 -4.79 2.91 -0.81
N SER A 20 -4.17 3.54 0.20
CA SER A 20 -4.67 3.53 1.58
C SER A 20 -5.94 4.36 1.71
N ALA A 21 -5.94 5.58 1.15
CA ALA A 21 -7.05 6.53 1.22
C ALA A 21 -8.30 6.02 0.49
N ALA A 22 -8.14 5.40 -0.69
CA ALA A 22 -9.23 4.82 -1.48
C ALA A 22 -9.78 3.51 -0.91
N ARG A 23 -9.27 3.04 0.23
CA ARG A 23 -9.73 1.81 0.91
C ARG A 23 -9.71 0.60 -0.02
N LEU A 24 -8.64 0.44 -0.81
CA LEU A 24 -8.47 -0.72 -1.69
C LEU A 24 -8.25 -2.04 -0.94
N ASP A 25 -8.25 -2.00 0.40
CA ASP A 25 -8.39 -3.16 1.29
C ASP A 25 -9.79 -3.80 1.25
N ARG A 26 -10.81 -3.05 0.80
CA ARG A 26 -12.19 -3.52 0.70
C ARG A 26 -12.45 -4.27 -0.60
N LYS A 27 -13.43 -5.18 -0.54
CA LYS A 27 -13.87 -5.95 -1.72
C LYS A 27 -14.41 -4.98 -2.79
N ASP A 28 -14.18 -5.32 -4.06
CA ASP A 28 -14.72 -4.63 -5.24
C ASP A 28 -14.33 -3.14 -5.35
N SER A 29 -13.39 -2.67 -4.54
CA SER A 29 -12.92 -1.30 -4.56
C SER A 29 -11.97 -1.07 -5.74
N SER A 30 -12.11 0.09 -6.38
CA SER A 30 -11.29 0.46 -7.53
C SER A 30 -10.91 1.92 -7.46
N LEU A 31 -9.76 2.26 -8.01
CA LEU A 31 -9.29 3.63 -8.12
C LEU A 31 -8.69 3.84 -9.50
N ARG A 32 -9.10 4.89 -10.19
CA ARG A 32 -8.51 5.29 -11.47
C ARG A 32 -7.83 6.63 -11.29
N LEU A 33 -6.57 6.72 -11.71
CA LEU A 33 -5.72 7.91 -11.51
C LEU A 33 -5.06 8.30 -12.82
N LEU A 34 -4.75 9.59 -12.92
CA LEU A 34 -3.89 10.14 -13.94
C LEU A 34 -2.55 10.52 -13.32
N LEU A 35 -1.48 9.87 -13.75
CA LEU A 35 -0.12 10.12 -13.29
C LEU A 35 0.64 10.95 -14.34
N LEU A 36 1.55 11.80 -13.87
CA LEU A 36 2.57 12.40 -14.73
C LEU A 36 3.86 11.59 -14.58
N SER A 37 4.27 10.91 -15.64
CA SER A 37 5.47 10.07 -15.70
C SER A 37 6.39 10.58 -16.79
N GLY A 38 7.51 11.19 -16.39
CA GLY A 38 8.36 11.96 -17.30
C GLY A 38 7.56 13.11 -17.94
N ASP A 39 7.43 13.07 -19.26
CA ASP A 39 6.71 14.05 -20.08
C ASP A 39 5.31 13.57 -20.50
N ARG A 40 4.86 12.40 -20.01
CA ARG A 40 3.63 11.74 -20.45
C ARG A 40 2.60 11.59 -19.33
N PHE A 41 1.33 11.72 -19.70
CA PHE A 41 0.23 11.34 -18.83
C PHE A 41 -0.07 9.84 -18.96
N VAL A 42 -0.14 9.17 -17.82
CA VAL A 42 -0.39 7.74 -17.71
C VAL A 42 -1.64 7.53 -16.87
N GLU A 43 -2.65 6.88 -17.45
CA GLU A 43 -3.81 6.44 -16.69
C GLU A 43 -3.48 5.10 -16.03
N ILE A 44 -3.67 5.00 -14.72
CA ILE A 44 -3.59 3.73 -14.00
C ILE A 44 -4.95 3.38 -13.42
N ALA A 45 -5.40 2.15 -13.71
CA ALA A 45 -6.58 1.56 -13.11
C ALA A 45 -6.14 0.53 -12.06
N LEU A 46 -6.47 0.80 -10.81
CA LEU A 46 -6.27 -0.09 -9.67
C LEU A 46 -7.59 -0.79 -9.36
N ALA A 47 -7.54 -2.11 -9.24
CA ALA A 47 -8.68 -2.93 -8.88
C ALA A 47 -8.35 -3.89 -7.74
N ALA A 48 -9.19 -3.91 -6.71
CA ALA A 48 -9.16 -4.87 -5.63
C ALA A 48 -9.41 -6.29 -6.16
N GLY A 49 -8.51 -7.20 -5.84
CA GLY A 49 -8.57 -8.62 -6.16
C GLY A 49 -8.84 -9.49 -4.94
N GLY A 50 -8.32 -10.73 -4.99
CA GLY A 50 -8.50 -11.74 -3.96
C GLY A 50 -7.78 -11.45 -2.64
N LEU A 51 -8.11 -12.27 -1.64
CA LEU A 51 -7.44 -12.28 -0.34
C LEU A 51 -6.36 -13.35 -0.29
N SER A 52 -5.26 -13.06 0.39
CA SER A 52 -4.22 -14.04 0.68
C SER A 52 -3.53 -13.71 2.01
N TYR A 53 -2.84 -14.68 2.59
CA TYR A 53 -1.93 -14.42 3.71
C TYR A 53 -0.52 -14.20 3.19
N GLN A 54 0.12 -13.13 3.65
CA GLN A 54 1.52 -12.84 3.36
C GLN A 54 2.33 -12.77 4.64
N ARG A 55 3.48 -13.44 4.67
CA ARG A 55 4.42 -13.32 5.78
C ARG A 55 5.08 -11.95 5.73
N GLN A 56 4.96 -11.19 6.81
CA GLN A 56 5.51 -9.84 6.93
C GLN A 56 6.39 -9.71 8.18
N SER A 57 7.35 -8.79 8.11
CA SER A 57 8.22 -8.43 9.23
C SER A 57 8.57 -6.94 9.15
N PHE A 58 7.85 -6.12 9.92
CA PHE A 58 8.05 -4.67 9.95
C PHE A 58 7.81 -4.08 11.33
N GLN A 59 8.32 -2.87 11.56
CA GLN A 59 8.10 -2.13 12.80
C GLN A 59 6.88 -1.22 12.67
N GLU A 60 6.01 -1.25 13.67
CA GLU A 60 4.90 -0.31 13.87
C GLU A 60 5.26 0.64 15.01
N SER A 61 5.02 1.93 14.84
CA SER A 61 5.16 2.92 15.92
C SER A 61 4.00 3.90 15.95
N TRP A 62 3.48 4.22 17.12
CA TRP A 62 2.40 5.19 17.37
C TRP A 62 2.69 6.00 18.64
N PRO A 63 1.93 7.07 18.96
CA PRO A 63 2.16 7.91 20.16
C PRO A 63 2.12 7.21 21.53
N GLY A 64 1.89 5.90 21.59
CA GLY A 64 1.85 5.11 22.82
C GLY A 64 2.70 3.84 22.79
N GLY A 65 3.53 3.62 21.76
CA GLY A 65 4.38 2.43 21.73
C GLY A 65 4.96 2.08 20.37
N ILE A 66 5.84 1.08 20.39
CA ILE A 66 6.45 0.47 19.22
C ILE A 66 6.25 -1.03 19.34
N ARG A 67 5.89 -1.69 18.23
CA ARG A 67 5.78 -3.15 18.13
C ARG A 67 6.49 -3.62 16.88
N ARG A 68 7.15 -4.78 16.95
CA ARG A 68 7.55 -5.51 15.75
C ARG A 68 6.39 -6.42 15.35
N ARG A 69 5.82 -6.21 14.15
CA ARG A 69 4.89 -7.17 13.56
C ARG A 69 5.70 -8.24 12.82
N VAL A 70 5.53 -9.50 13.23
CA VAL A 70 6.10 -10.68 12.55
C VAL A 70 5.01 -11.74 12.45
N GLY A 71 4.69 -12.18 11.24
CA GLY A 71 3.70 -13.23 11.04
C GLY A 71 2.95 -13.12 9.72
N ASN A 72 1.92 -13.95 9.58
CA ASN A 72 1.05 -13.94 8.41
C ASN A 72 -0.01 -12.85 8.58
N VAL A 73 -0.01 -11.88 7.66
CA VAL A 73 -0.98 -10.80 7.60
C VAL A 73 -1.97 -11.08 6.48
N LEU A 74 -3.26 -10.93 6.75
CA LEU A 74 -4.29 -11.00 5.73
C LEU A 74 -4.18 -9.76 4.84
N VAL A 75 -3.94 -9.98 3.55
CA VAL A 75 -3.81 -8.91 2.57
C VAL A 75 -4.83 -9.07 1.45
N ARG A 76 -5.23 -7.93 0.90
CA ARG A 76 -5.89 -7.87 -0.40
C ARG A 76 -4.85 -7.59 -1.47
N THR A 77 -4.88 -8.39 -2.52
CA THR A 77 -4.09 -8.12 -3.73
C THR A 77 -4.82 -7.06 -4.55
N VAL A 78 -4.14 -5.97 -4.89
CA VAL A 78 -4.66 -4.92 -5.77
C VAL A 78 -3.84 -4.94 -7.05
N ARG A 79 -4.49 -5.07 -8.20
CA ARG A 79 -3.83 -5.06 -9.51
C ARG A 79 -3.95 -3.67 -10.12
N GLY A 80 -2.82 -3.11 -10.51
CA GLY A 80 -2.72 -1.88 -11.29
C GLY A 80 -2.34 -2.19 -12.73
N THR A 81 -3.12 -1.67 -13.68
CA THR A 81 -2.78 -1.68 -15.11
C THR A 81 -2.72 -0.25 -15.61
N ALA A 82 -1.68 0.07 -16.36
CA ALA A 82 -1.46 1.41 -16.86
C ALA A 82 -1.43 1.48 -18.37
N ARG A 83 -1.87 2.63 -18.87
CA ARG A 83 -1.86 2.97 -20.29
C ARG A 83 -1.49 4.43 -20.47
N ALA A 84 -0.81 4.74 -21.56
CA ALA A 84 -0.55 6.12 -21.93
C ALA A 84 -1.85 6.76 -22.43
N VAL A 85 -2.09 8.01 -22.03
CA VAL A 85 -3.26 8.76 -22.48
C VAL A 85 -3.13 9.05 -23.97
N GLY A 86 -4.20 8.80 -24.73
CA GLY A 86 -4.22 8.99 -26.18
C GLY A 86 -3.50 7.89 -26.97
N ALA A 87 -2.96 6.85 -26.31
CA ALA A 87 -2.46 5.67 -27.00
C ALA A 87 -3.60 4.72 -27.37
N SER A 88 -3.43 3.99 -28.49
CA SER A 88 -4.27 2.82 -28.82
C SER A 88 -4.19 1.78 -27.68
N GLU A 89 -5.27 1.02 -27.46
CA GLU A 89 -5.44 0.11 -26.31
C GLU A 89 -4.36 -0.97 -26.16
N THR A 90 -3.49 -1.14 -27.16
CA THR A 90 -2.45 -2.18 -27.20
C THR A 90 -1.15 -1.80 -26.50
N THR A 91 -0.91 -0.54 -26.14
CA THR A 91 0.39 -0.13 -25.55
C THR A 91 0.39 -0.22 -24.03
N ASN A 92 0.48 -1.45 -23.51
CA ASN A 92 0.51 -1.73 -22.06
C ASN A 92 1.91 -1.67 -21.44
N ASP A 93 2.95 -1.28 -22.19
CA ASP A 93 4.33 -1.17 -21.67
C ASP A 93 4.73 0.29 -21.45
N VAL A 94 4.03 0.95 -20.53
CA VAL A 94 4.27 2.36 -20.18
C VAL A 94 4.99 2.50 -18.85
N ASP A 95 5.92 3.45 -18.76
CA ASP A 95 6.59 3.78 -17.51
C ASP A 95 5.60 4.43 -16.54
N LEU A 96 5.48 3.85 -15.35
CA LEU A 96 4.58 4.30 -14.30
C LEU A 96 5.13 5.52 -13.54
N GLY A 97 6.43 5.81 -13.65
CA GLY A 97 7.12 6.80 -12.83
C GLY A 97 7.26 6.39 -11.36
N PHE A 98 6.80 5.18 -11.01
CA PHE A 98 6.85 4.61 -9.68
C PHE A 98 7.90 3.50 -9.65
N LEU A 99 9.06 3.79 -9.03
CA LEU A 99 10.18 2.84 -8.87
C LEU A 99 10.68 2.22 -10.20
N GLY A 100 10.51 2.94 -11.32
CA GLY A 100 10.85 2.46 -12.67
C GLY A 100 10.00 1.27 -13.16
N MET A 101 8.86 0.99 -12.49
CA MET A 101 7.96 -0.08 -12.88
C MET A 101 7.20 0.27 -14.16
N ARG A 102 6.90 -0.75 -14.97
CA ARG A 102 6.28 -0.59 -16.29
C ARG A 102 5.04 -1.43 -16.47
N GLY A 103 4.01 -0.82 -17.04
CA GLY A 103 2.79 -1.45 -17.56
C GLY A 103 1.80 -1.94 -16.52
N ALA A 104 2.28 -2.68 -15.52
CA ALA A 104 1.45 -3.17 -14.44
C ALA A 104 2.22 -3.22 -13.13
N LEU A 105 1.49 -3.08 -12.03
CA LEU A 105 1.99 -3.32 -10.69
C LEU A 105 0.96 -4.07 -9.86
N THR A 106 1.43 -4.76 -8.84
CA THR A 106 0.62 -5.44 -7.84
C THR A 106 0.93 -4.85 -6.47
N LEU A 107 -0.11 -4.56 -5.71
CA LEU A 107 0.02 -4.11 -4.33
C LEU A 107 -0.58 -5.15 -3.41
N PHE A 108 0.01 -5.28 -2.23
CA PHE A 108 -0.53 -6.07 -1.14
C PHE A 108 -0.91 -5.12 -0.02
N VAL A 109 -2.21 -4.98 0.22
CA VAL A 109 -2.76 -4.04 1.20
C VAL A 109 -3.29 -4.83 2.38
N GLU A 110 -2.81 -4.55 3.59
CA GLU A 110 -3.31 -5.20 4.80
C GLU A 110 -4.81 -4.90 4.98
N VAL A 111 -5.57 -5.97 5.21
CA VAL A 111 -6.98 -5.86 5.58
C VAL A 111 -7.10 -5.36 7.02
N GLY A 112 -7.85 -4.28 7.22
CA GLY A 112 -8.12 -3.69 8.53
C GLY A 112 -7.45 -2.34 8.71
N THR A 113 -6.16 -2.23 8.42
CA THR A 113 -5.40 -0.97 8.49
C THR A 113 -5.41 -0.21 7.16
N GLY A 114 -5.52 -0.91 6.03
CA GLY A 114 -5.39 -0.33 4.69
C GLY A 114 -3.95 0.00 4.31
N ILE A 115 -2.96 -0.45 5.08
CA ILE A 115 -1.55 -0.17 4.84
C ILE A 115 -1.00 -1.04 3.70
N PRO A 116 -0.36 -0.47 2.67
CA PRO A 116 0.38 -1.24 1.68
C PRO A 116 1.61 -1.86 2.34
N VAL A 117 1.65 -3.20 2.41
CA VAL A 117 2.77 -3.94 2.99
C VAL A 117 3.80 -4.36 1.95
N ALA A 118 3.42 -4.42 0.68
CA ALA A 118 4.34 -4.67 -0.41
C ALA A 118 3.82 -4.16 -1.77
N PHE A 119 4.76 -3.91 -2.67
CA PHE A 119 4.55 -3.58 -4.08
C PHE A 119 5.40 -4.53 -4.91
N SER A 120 4.88 -4.99 -6.03
CA SER A 120 5.65 -5.73 -7.01
C SER A 120 5.29 -5.34 -8.43
N GLY A 121 6.25 -5.45 -9.33
CA GLY A 121 6.07 -5.11 -10.73
C GLY A 121 7.34 -5.36 -11.52
N ARG A 122 7.26 -5.17 -12.84
CA ARG A 122 8.42 -5.26 -13.71
C ARG A 122 9.08 -3.88 -13.82
N ALA A 123 10.30 -3.74 -13.35
CA ALA A 123 11.15 -2.58 -13.55
C ALA A 123 12.07 -2.78 -14.77
N GLU A 124 12.34 -1.72 -15.52
CA GLU A 124 13.06 -1.78 -16.80
C GLU A 124 14.41 -2.49 -16.73
N TYR A 125 15.25 -2.10 -15.76
CA TYR A 125 16.63 -2.58 -15.66
C TYR A 125 16.83 -3.77 -14.72
N ILE A 126 15.84 -4.06 -13.87
CA ILE A 126 15.95 -5.04 -12.77
C ILE A 126 15.04 -6.26 -13.01
N GLY A 127 14.12 -6.19 -13.97
CA GLY A 127 13.12 -7.22 -14.17
C GLY A 127 12.08 -7.19 -13.06
N ASN A 128 11.90 -8.28 -12.31
CA ASN A 128 10.89 -8.32 -11.25
C ASN A 128 11.39 -7.61 -9.99
N LEU A 129 10.79 -6.46 -9.67
CA LEU A 129 11.04 -5.71 -8.45
C LEU A 129 9.95 -6.03 -7.42
N THR A 130 10.35 -6.25 -6.18
CA THR A 130 9.44 -6.30 -5.02
C THR A 130 9.97 -5.37 -3.93
N VAL A 131 9.12 -4.44 -3.49
CA VAL A 131 9.40 -3.56 -2.36
C VAL A 131 8.50 -3.93 -1.20
N ARG A 132 9.06 -4.02 0.01
CA ARG A 132 8.36 -4.43 1.23
C ARG A 132 8.45 -3.33 2.28
N LEU A 133 7.37 -3.17 3.02
CA LEU A 133 7.31 -2.27 4.16
C LEU A 133 8.27 -2.75 5.26
N THR A 134 9.12 -1.84 5.75
CA THR A 134 10.03 -2.12 6.88
C THR A 134 9.59 -1.38 8.14
N ARG A 135 8.92 -0.23 7.99
CA ARG A 135 8.40 0.58 9.09
C ARG A 135 7.11 1.30 8.71
N ALA A 136 6.11 1.25 9.58
CA ALA A 136 4.90 2.07 9.53
C ALA A 136 4.80 2.96 10.78
N VAL A 137 4.52 4.25 10.56
CA VAL A 137 4.19 5.20 11.64
C VAL A 137 2.68 5.41 11.61
N LEU A 138 2.01 5.03 12.69
CA LEU A 138 0.56 5.02 12.82
C LEU A 138 0.13 6.20 13.70
N VAL A 139 -1.05 6.76 13.39
CA VAL A 139 -1.67 7.82 14.19
C VAL A 139 -2.35 7.30 15.45
N ALA A 140 -2.65 6.00 15.51
CA ALA A 140 -3.33 5.32 16.61
C ALA A 140 -2.79 3.88 16.75
N PRO A 141 -2.94 3.24 17.93
CA PRO A 141 -2.55 1.85 18.11
C PRO A 141 -3.30 0.91 17.13
N PRO A 142 -2.65 -0.21 16.71
CA PRO A 142 -3.34 -1.28 15.98
C PRO A 142 -4.53 -1.82 16.79
N ARG A 143 -5.62 -2.20 16.13
CA ARG A 143 -6.83 -2.70 16.81
C ARG A 143 -6.61 -3.99 17.60
N ASP A 144 -5.59 -4.76 17.23
CA ASP A 144 -5.16 -6.00 17.88
C ASP A 144 -4.06 -5.78 18.94
N ALA A 145 -3.59 -4.54 19.13
CA ALA A 145 -2.68 -4.20 20.21
C ALA A 145 -3.49 -4.02 21.51
N ALA A 146 -3.98 -5.13 22.07
CA ALA A 146 -4.44 -5.11 23.46
C ALA A 146 -3.29 -4.58 24.34
N ALA A 147 -3.62 -3.63 25.24
CA ALA A 147 -2.67 -3.15 26.24
C ALA A 147 -2.12 -4.35 27.04
N PRO A 148 -0.83 -4.37 27.43
CA PRO A 148 -0.39 -5.32 28.42
C PRO A 148 -1.28 -5.14 29.66
N GLU A 149 -1.96 -6.21 30.10
CA GLU A 149 -2.65 -6.18 31.38
C GLU A 149 -1.64 -5.74 32.44
N PRO A 150 -1.98 -4.79 33.33
CA PRO A 150 -1.13 -4.52 34.47
C PRO A 150 -0.97 -5.83 35.24
N SER A 151 0.26 -6.34 35.33
CA SER A 151 0.56 -7.47 36.20
C SER A 151 -0.08 -7.20 37.56
N PRO A 152 -0.86 -8.13 38.13
CA PRO A 152 -1.35 -7.97 39.49
C PRO A 152 -0.12 -7.76 40.37
N GLY A 153 -0.01 -6.56 40.95
CA GLY A 153 1.05 -6.25 41.90
C GLY A 153 1.02 -7.28 43.03
N PRO A 154 2.18 -7.62 43.61
CA PRO A 154 2.22 -8.60 44.70
C PRO A 154 1.26 -8.16 45.81
N PRO A 155 0.53 -9.11 46.42
CA PRO A 155 -0.42 -8.79 47.48
C PRO A 155 0.30 -7.99 48.57
N SER A 156 -0.24 -6.81 48.90
CA SER A 156 0.27 -6.01 50.00
C SER A 156 0.07 -6.80 51.30
N LEU A 157 1.18 -7.28 51.87
CA LEU A 157 1.18 -7.83 53.22
C LEU A 157 0.98 -6.67 54.19
N SER A 158 -0.18 -6.64 54.86
CA SER A 158 -0.39 -5.75 56.00
C SER A 158 0.54 -6.19 57.14
N PRO A 159 1.26 -5.27 57.80
CA PRO A 159 2.05 -5.59 58.97
C PRO A 159 1.16 -5.92 60.19
N PRO A 160 1.70 -6.67 61.17
CA PRO A 160 0.96 -7.20 62.33
C PRO A 160 0.47 -6.12 63.32
#